data_AF-A0A1S3R347-F1
#
_entry.id   AF-A0A1S3R347-F1
#
_cell.length_a   1.000
_cell.length_b   1.000
_cell.length_c   1.000
_cell.angle_alpha   90.00
_cell.angle_beta   90.00
_cell.angle_gamma   90.00
#
_symmetry.space_group_name_H-M   'P 1'
#
loop_
_entity.id
_entity.type
_entity.pdbx_description
1 polymer ?
#
loop_
_entity_poly.entity_id
_entity_poly.type
_entity_poly.pdbx_seq_one_letter_code
_entity_poly.pdbx_strand_id
1 'polypeptide(L)'
;MRMQCFGHGMNDKRVTRAISLCKRIVSCFWYSWKKRRHLAEVQIQLGLPSHQLITESATRWGSRQQMIERVLEQEGALAKVLSNDKKTRHLVPTWQDLEVLEAVQKVLKPLQDFTDALSGEEYVTLSYVKPVLHLFNESLLACEEGDSELCKSIKTGIVEYLNRKYSDPATTDLLEM
;
A
#
# COMPACT_ATOMS: atom_id res chain seq x y z
N MET A 1 -16.20 -2.08 -9.82
CA MET A 1 -14.90 -2.77 -10.03
C MET A 1 -14.27 -3.13 -8.68
N ARG A 2 -14.39 -4.37 -8.18
CA ARG A 2 -13.71 -4.76 -6.92
C ARG A 2 -12.23 -4.97 -7.19
N MET A 3 -11.43 -3.97 -6.80
CA MET A 3 -9.99 -3.84 -7.09
C MET A 3 -9.07 -4.66 -6.16
N GLN A 4 -9.41 -5.92 -5.86
CA GLN A 4 -8.49 -6.89 -5.22
C GLN A 4 -7.30 -7.29 -6.13
N CYS A 5 -7.16 -6.60 -7.25
CA CYS A 5 -6.35 -6.87 -8.42
C CYS A 5 -4.88 -6.44 -8.27
N PHE A 6 -4.64 -5.34 -7.56
CA PHE A 6 -3.33 -4.69 -7.52
C PHE A 6 -2.29 -5.49 -6.76
N GLY A 7 -2.70 -6.33 -5.80
CA GLY A 7 -1.79 -7.23 -5.10
C GLY A 7 -1.10 -8.23 -6.03
N HIS A 8 -1.70 -8.58 -7.17
CA HIS A 8 -1.12 -9.48 -8.17
C HIS A 8 -0.16 -8.77 -9.14
N GLY A 9 -0.28 -7.46 -9.34
CA GLY A 9 0.61 -6.67 -10.19
C GLY A 9 1.98 -6.35 -9.56
N MET A 10 2.17 -6.70 -8.28
CA MET A 10 3.36 -6.36 -7.49
C MET A 10 4.21 -7.60 -7.14
N ASN A 11 4.58 -8.40 -8.14
CA ASN A 11 5.33 -9.64 -7.94
C ASN A 11 6.85 -9.40 -7.81
N ASP A 12 7.26 -8.53 -6.89
CA ASP A 12 8.66 -8.29 -6.55
C ASP A 12 8.99 -8.87 -5.16
N LYS A 13 10.11 -9.59 -5.07
CA LYS A 13 10.57 -10.22 -3.82
C LYS A 13 10.87 -9.19 -2.72
N ARG A 14 11.38 -8.01 -3.09
CA ARG A 14 11.68 -6.90 -2.18
C ARG A 14 10.40 -6.36 -1.58
N VAL A 15 9.39 -6.12 -2.42
CA VAL A 15 8.05 -5.66 -2.00
C VAL A 15 7.39 -6.69 -1.08
N THR A 16 7.42 -7.97 -1.45
CA THR A 16 6.85 -9.05 -0.64
C THR A 16 7.51 -9.14 0.73
N ARG A 17 8.84 -9.02 0.79
CA ARG A 17 9.60 -9.00 2.03
C ARG A 17 9.23 -7.81 2.91
N ALA A 18 9.23 -6.59 2.36
CA ALA A 18 8.93 -5.37 3.10
C ALA A 18 7.49 -5.37 3.67
N ILE A 19 6.51 -5.79 2.86
CA ILE A 19 5.11 -5.94 3.33
C ILE A 19 5.01 -6.98 4.44
N SER A 20 5.73 -8.10 4.31
CA SER A 20 5.76 -9.15 5.34
C SER A 20 6.37 -8.65 6.64
N LEU A 21 7.39 -7.79 6.55
CA LEU A 21 7.97 -7.12 7.71
C LEU A 21 6.94 -6.22 8.41
N CYS A 22 6.22 -5.38 7.67
CA CYS A 22 5.14 -4.54 8.22
C CYS A 22 4.11 -5.37 8.98
N LYS A 23 3.63 -6.48 8.39
CA LYS A 23 2.67 -7.39 9.06
C LYS A 23 3.20 -7.91 10.39
N ARG A 24 4.47 -8.31 10.43
CA ARG A 24 5.13 -8.83 11.65
C ARG A 24 5.29 -7.75 12.71
N ILE A 25 5.66 -6.53 12.31
CA ILE A 25 5.71 -5.37 13.21
C ILE A 25 4.33 -5.14 13.81
N VAL A 26 3.31 -4.92 12.98
CA VAL A 26 1.93 -4.65 13.44
C VAL A 26 1.44 -5.74 14.39
N SER A 27 1.65 -7.01 14.04
CA SER A 27 1.28 -8.16 14.87
C SER A 27 1.98 -8.12 16.23
N CYS A 28 3.28 -7.81 16.26
CA CYS A 28 4.05 -7.73 17.49
C CYS A 28 3.48 -6.71 18.50
N PHE A 29 3.01 -5.57 18.02
CA PHE A 29 2.36 -4.56 18.86
C PHE A 29 0.92 -4.95 19.19
N TRP A 30 0.17 -5.49 18.25
CA TRP A 30 -1.23 -5.91 18.45
C TRP A 30 -1.37 -6.84 19.66
N TYR A 31 -0.54 -7.87 19.73
CA TYR A 31 -0.58 -8.87 20.80
C TYR A 31 0.13 -8.46 22.10
N SER A 32 0.72 -7.26 22.18
CA SER A 32 1.45 -6.80 23.36
C SER A 32 0.98 -5.44 23.83
N TRP A 33 0.11 -5.43 24.85
CA TRP A 33 -0.33 -4.19 25.51
C TRP A 33 0.86 -3.34 25.99
N LYS A 34 1.90 -3.98 26.54
CA LYS A 34 3.12 -3.29 26.98
C LYS A 34 3.81 -2.56 25.83
N LYS A 35 3.93 -3.19 24.64
CA LYS A 35 4.53 -2.53 23.47
C LYS A 35 3.66 -1.40 22.94
N ARG A 36 2.33 -1.54 22.94
CA ARG A 36 1.41 -0.45 22.53
C ARG A 36 1.50 0.75 23.46
N ARG A 37 1.57 0.52 24.77
CA ARG A 37 1.77 1.58 25.75
C ARG A 37 3.10 2.30 25.52
N HIS A 38 4.19 1.53 25.37
CA HIS A 38 5.51 2.09 25.11
C HIS A 38 5.55 2.84 23.76
N LEU A 39 4.85 2.37 22.74
CA LEU A 39 4.69 3.09 21.47
C LEU A 39 4.05 4.46 21.68
N ALA A 40 2.95 4.53 22.43
CA ALA A 40 2.27 5.79 22.74
C ALA A 40 3.17 6.76 23.52
N GLU A 41 3.93 6.26 24.50
CA GLU A 41 4.90 7.06 25.26
C GLU A 41 6.00 7.62 24.34
N VAL A 42 6.51 6.81 23.41
CA VAL A 42 7.53 7.23 22.45
C VAL A 42 6.97 8.19 21.39
N GLN A 43 5.73 7.99 20.93
CA GLN A 43 5.05 8.90 20.02
C GLN A 43 5.00 10.33 20.59
N ILE A 44 4.60 10.45 21.87
CA ILE A 44 4.58 11.74 22.58
C ILE A 44 5.99 12.33 22.66
N GLN A 45 7.00 11.54 23.01
CA GLN A 45 8.39 12.01 23.12
C GLN A 45 8.95 12.53 21.79
N LEU A 46 8.55 11.94 20.67
CA LEU A 46 9.00 12.32 19.33
C LEU A 46 8.11 13.38 18.66
N GLY A 47 7.04 13.84 19.34
CA GLY A 47 6.08 14.77 18.76
C GLY A 47 5.27 14.18 17.60
N LEU A 48 5.18 12.84 17.52
CA LEU A 48 4.40 12.14 16.50
C LEU A 48 2.92 12.03 16.92
N PRO A 49 1.99 11.95 15.96
CA PRO A 49 0.59 11.68 16.28
C PRO A 49 0.48 10.32 16.99
N SER A 50 -0.35 10.26 18.04
CA SER A 50 -0.54 9.07 18.89
C SER A 50 -1.46 8.03 18.22
N HIS A 51 -1.04 7.56 17.06
CA HIS A 51 -1.80 6.71 16.18
C HIS A 51 -1.55 5.22 16.46
N GLN A 52 -2.62 4.43 16.47
CA GLN A 52 -2.49 2.96 16.53
C GLN A 52 -2.02 2.39 15.20
N LEU A 53 -1.30 1.27 15.23
CA LEU A 53 -0.92 0.56 14.01
C LEU A 53 -2.16 -0.08 13.35
N ILE A 54 -2.15 -0.13 12.02
CA ILE A 54 -3.24 -0.67 11.20
C ILE A 54 -2.86 -2.05 10.67
N THR A 55 -3.75 -3.03 10.83
CA THR A 55 -3.57 -4.37 10.28
C THR A 55 -4.17 -4.46 8.88
N GLU A 56 -3.42 -5.03 7.93
CA GLU A 56 -3.95 -5.36 6.61
C GLU A 56 -5.10 -6.39 6.74
N SER A 57 -6.21 -6.10 6.08
CA SER A 57 -7.34 -7.01 5.91
C SER A 57 -7.43 -7.46 4.45
N ALA A 58 -7.47 -8.78 4.23
CA ALA A 58 -7.62 -9.36 2.90
C ALA A 58 -8.93 -8.92 2.19
N THR A 59 -9.95 -8.52 2.96
CA THR A 59 -11.25 -8.13 2.40
C THR A 59 -11.39 -6.63 2.17
N ARG A 60 -10.50 -5.79 2.75
CA ARG A 60 -10.53 -4.34 2.61
C ARG A 60 -9.35 -3.87 1.75
N TRP A 61 -9.64 -3.49 0.51
CA TRP A 61 -8.63 -3.31 -0.53
C TRP A 61 -7.56 -2.24 -0.21
N GLY A 62 -7.91 -1.13 0.45
CA GLY A 62 -6.96 -0.09 0.86
C GLY A 62 -6.19 -0.36 2.16
N SER A 63 -6.48 -1.47 2.87
CA SER A 63 -5.91 -1.71 4.20
C SER A 63 -4.39 -1.96 4.19
N ARG A 64 -3.85 -2.49 3.09
CA ARG A 64 -2.39 -2.67 2.91
C ARG A 64 -1.68 -1.32 2.84
N GLN A 65 -2.18 -0.42 2.00
CA GLN A 65 -1.61 0.92 1.85
C GLN A 65 -1.71 1.67 3.19
N GLN A 66 -2.86 1.59 3.88
CA GLN A 66 -3.05 2.25 5.18
C GLN A 66 -2.08 1.69 6.24
N MET A 67 -1.82 0.39 6.23
CA MET A 67 -0.80 -0.23 7.08
C MET A 67 0.59 0.31 6.77
N ILE A 68 0.96 0.37 5.48
CA ILE A 68 2.28 0.87 5.05
C ILE A 68 2.45 2.34 5.44
N GLU A 69 1.48 3.19 5.13
CA GLU A 69 1.46 4.61 5.48
C GLU A 69 1.60 4.81 7.00
N ARG A 70 0.88 4.03 7.80
CA ARG A 70 0.97 4.09 9.27
C ARG A 70 2.32 3.60 9.79
N VAL A 71 2.96 2.62 9.15
CA VAL A 71 4.30 2.15 9.54
C VAL A 71 5.36 3.19 9.21
N LEU A 72 5.29 3.82 8.04
CA LEU A 72 6.21 4.90 7.64
C LEU A 72 6.04 6.13 8.54
N GLU A 73 4.81 6.57 8.81
CA GLU A 73 4.51 7.67 9.74
C GLU A 73 5.12 7.44 11.14
N GLN A 74 5.15 6.19 11.58
CA GLN A 74 5.53 5.82 12.94
C GLN A 74 6.93 5.20 13.02
N GLU A 75 7.72 5.25 11.94
CA GLU A 75 8.99 4.53 11.82
C GLU A 75 9.95 4.83 12.98
N GLY A 76 10.18 6.11 13.29
CA GLY A 76 11.08 6.52 14.36
C GLY A 76 10.65 5.98 15.73
N ALA A 77 9.33 5.97 16.00
CA ALA A 77 8.80 5.42 17.24
C ALA A 77 8.91 3.90 17.29
N LEU A 78 8.60 3.23 16.17
CA LEU A 78 8.74 1.78 16.01
C LEU A 78 10.19 1.33 16.21
N ALA A 79 11.14 2.00 15.56
CA ALA A 79 12.56 1.71 15.68
C ALA A 79 13.05 1.80 17.12
N LYS A 80 12.65 2.84 17.87
CA LYS A 80 13.01 3.02 19.28
C LYS A 80 12.44 1.91 20.17
N VAL A 81 11.15 1.57 20.02
CA VAL A 81 10.52 0.51 20.82
C VAL A 81 11.09 -0.88 20.49
N LEU A 82 11.27 -1.18 19.19
CA LEU A 82 11.75 -2.49 18.73
C LEU A 82 13.22 -2.72 19.10
N SER A 83 14.08 -1.69 19.01
CA SER A 83 15.51 -1.78 19.34
C SER A 83 15.78 -2.07 20.82
N ASN A 84 14.88 -1.60 21.69
CA ASN A 84 14.94 -1.79 23.14
C ASN A 84 14.60 -3.21 23.60
N ASP A 85 14.04 -4.05 22.73
CA ASP A 85 13.72 -5.45 23.02
C ASP A 85 14.52 -6.41 22.14
N LYS A 86 15.41 -7.19 22.75
CA LYS A 86 16.26 -8.18 22.06
C LYS A 86 15.44 -9.14 21.18
N LYS A 87 14.21 -9.50 21.59
CA LYS A 87 13.37 -10.43 20.84
C LYS A 87 12.80 -9.82 19.56
N THR A 88 12.67 -8.50 19.50
CA THR A 88 12.00 -7.80 18.38
C THR A 88 12.90 -6.84 17.64
N ARG A 89 14.16 -6.68 18.07
CA ARG A 89 15.17 -5.85 17.41
C ARG A 89 15.38 -6.21 15.94
N HIS A 90 15.27 -7.49 15.60
CA HIS A 90 15.38 -7.97 14.21
C HIS A 90 14.20 -7.55 13.31
N LEU A 91 13.16 -6.92 13.87
CA LEU A 91 12.01 -6.36 13.13
C LEU A 91 12.17 -4.87 12.83
N VAL A 92 13.24 -4.22 13.29
CA VAL A 92 13.47 -2.81 12.94
C VAL A 92 13.66 -2.72 11.42
N PRO A 93 12.83 -1.92 10.71
CA PRO A 93 13.00 -1.72 9.27
C PRO A 93 14.39 -1.19 8.96
N THR A 94 15.01 -1.74 7.92
CA THR A 94 16.25 -1.18 7.37
C THR A 94 15.90 -0.04 6.42
N TRP A 95 16.88 0.84 6.12
CA TRP A 95 16.71 1.89 5.12
C TRP A 95 16.21 1.36 3.77
N GLN A 96 16.67 0.17 3.36
CA GLN A 96 16.19 -0.49 2.13
C GLN A 96 14.74 -0.96 2.23
N ASP A 97 14.30 -1.45 3.40
CA ASP A 97 12.89 -1.81 3.59
C ASP A 97 12.00 -0.56 3.49
N LEU A 98 12.46 0.57 4.03
CA LEU A 98 11.74 1.84 4.01
C LEU A 98 11.65 2.43 2.61
N GLU A 99 12.75 2.46 1.86
CA GLU A 99 12.76 2.89 0.46
C GLU A 99 11.78 2.07 -0.40
N VAL A 100 11.71 0.76 -0.16
CA VAL A 100 10.72 -0.11 -0.83
C VAL A 100 9.29 0.25 -0.42
N LEU A 101 9.04 0.49 0.87
CA LEU A 101 7.71 0.84 1.37
C LEU A 101 7.25 2.20 0.85
N GLU A 102 8.14 3.19 0.77
CA GLU A 102 7.89 4.51 0.19
C GLU A 102 7.57 4.40 -1.30
N ALA A 103 8.34 3.60 -2.07
CA ALA A 103 8.06 3.35 -3.48
C ALA A 103 6.68 2.71 -3.69
N VAL A 104 6.33 1.72 -2.85
CA VAL A 104 5.00 1.09 -2.87
C VAL A 104 3.91 2.09 -2.53
N GLN A 105 4.11 2.92 -1.50
CA GLN A 105 3.15 3.95 -1.09
C GLN A 105 2.95 4.98 -2.22
N LYS A 106 4.03 5.44 -2.86
CA LYS A 106 3.98 6.41 -3.96
C LYS A 106 3.10 5.93 -5.11
N VAL A 107 3.15 4.64 -5.45
CA VAL A 107 2.33 4.08 -6.53
C VAL A 107 0.90 3.78 -6.09
N LEU A 108 0.70 3.24 -4.88
CA LEU A 108 -0.63 2.81 -4.44
C LEU A 108 -1.51 3.95 -3.91
N LYS A 109 -0.93 5.03 -3.37
CA LYS A 109 -1.69 6.13 -2.76
C LYS A 109 -2.58 6.87 -3.78
N PRO A 110 -2.09 7.30 -4.95
CA PRO A 110 -2.93 7.99 -5.95
C PRO A 110 -4.04 7.08 -6.49
N LEU A 111 -3.72 5.80 -6.72
CA LEU A 111 -4.72 4.81 -7.07
C LEU A 111 -5.79 4.71 -6.00
N GLN A 112 -5.38 4.76 -4.72
CA GLN A 112 -6.31 4.61 -3.64
C GLN A 112 -7.23 5.81 -3.48
N ASP A 113 -6.68 7.01 -3.49
CA ASP A 113 -7.45 8.23 -3.32
C ASP A 113 -8.46 8.39 -4.46
N PHE A 114 -8.07 8.03 -5.69
CA PHE A 114 -8.96 8.02 -6.84
C PHE A 114 -10.15 7.07 -6.66
N THR A 115 -9.89 5.86 -6.18
CA THR A 115 -10.93 4.82 -6.08
C THR A 115 -11.81 5.01 -4.84
N ASP A 116 -11.26 5.54 -3.75
CA ASP A 116 -12.04 5.99 -2.59
C ASP A 116 -12.99 7.13 -3.02
N ALA A 117 -12.52 8.11 -3.80
CA ALA A 117 -13.37 9.17 -4.37
C ALA A 117 -14.47 8.60 -5.28
N LEU A 118 -14.10 7.72 -6.23
CA LEU A 118 -15.06 7.09 -7.15
C LEU A 118 -16.09 6.23 -6.42
N SER A 119 -15.73 5.63 -5.28
CA SER A 119 -16.66 4.81 -4.48
C SER A 119 -17.72 5.62 -3.73
N GLY A 120 -17.51 6.93 -3.57
CA GLY A 120 -18.48 7.85 -2.99
C GLY A 120 -19.52 8.38 -3.99
N GLU A 121 -19.32 8.13 -5.29
CA GLU A 121 -20.24 8.57 -6.34
C GLU A 121 -21.49 7.67 -6.40
N GLU A 122 -22.66 8.29 -6.48
CA GLU A 122 -23.97 7.61 -6.41
C GLU A 122 -24.22 6.67 -7.62
N TYR A 123 -23.54 6.93 -8.76
CA TYR A 123 -23.75 6.21 -10.02
C TYR A 123 -22.43 5.90 -10.74
N VAL A 124 -21.70 4.90 -10.27
CA VAL A 124 -20.59 4.32 -11.05
C VAL A 124 -21.16 3.34 -12.09
N THR A 125 -21.39 3.83 -13.30
CA THR A 125 -21.85 3.01 -14.45
C THR A 125 -20.69 2.28 -15.14
N LEU A 126 -21.03 1.23 -15.89
CA LEU A 126 -20.06 0.41 -16.64
C LEU A 126 -19.24 1.24 -17.66
N SER A 127 -19.84 2.30 -18.21
CA SER A 127 -19.21 3.25 -19.14
C SER A 127 -17.98 3.99 -18.57
N TYR A 128 -17.80 4.07 -17.25
CA TYR A 128 -16.62 4.70 -16.63
C TYR A 128 -15.36 3.82 -16.66
N VAL A 129 -15.49 2.52 -16.92
CA VAL A 129 -14.35 1.60 -16.82
C VAL A 129 -13.27 1.94 -17.86
N LYS A 130 -13.64 2.21 -19.11
CA LYS A 130 -12.68 2.54 -20.19
C LYS A 130 -11.97 3.88 -19.95
N PRO A 131 -12.67 4.98 -19.60
CA PRO A 131 -12.02 6.22 -19.17
C PRO A 131 -11.10 6.06 -17.94
N VAL A 132 -11.50 5.27 -16.94
CA VAL A 132 -10.68 5.03 -15.74
C VAL A 132 -9.41 4.25 -16.07
N LEU A 133 -9.49 3.22 -16.91
CA LEU A 133 -8.31 2.47 -17.35
C LEU A 133 -7.36 3.35 -18.17
N HIS A 134 -7.90 4.18 -19.04
CA HIS A 134 -7.11 5.15 -19.80
C HIS A 134 -6.41 6.14 -18.86
N LEU A 135 -7.12 6.72 -17.89
CA LEU A 135 -6.54 7.60 -16.87
C LEU A 135 -5.43 6.89 -16.07
N PHE A 136 -5.63 5.64 -15.68
CA PHE A 136 -4.62 4.88 -14.96
C PHE A 136 -3.35 4.71 -15.80
N ASN A 137 -3.49 4.35 -17.07
CA ASN A 137 -2.35 4.12 -17.95
C ASN A 137 -1.60 5.41 -18.32
N GLU A 138 -2.32 6.52 -18.54
CA GLU A 138 -1.72 7.77 -19.05
C GLU A 138 -1.32 8.77 -17.97
N SER A 139 -1.86 8.67 -16.75
CA SER A 139 -1.50 9.57 -15.65
C SER A 139 -1.02 8.83 -14.40
N LEU A 140 -1.89 8.09 -13.71
CA LEU A 140 -1.58 7.59 -12.36
C LEU A 140 -0.47 6.53 -12.34
N LEU A 141 -0.32 5.76 -13.42
CA LEU A 141 0.68 4.72 -13.58
C LEU A 141 1.66 5.00 -14.72
N ALA A 142 1.63 6.20 -15.30
CA ALA A 142 2.65 6.62 -16.24
C ALA A 142 4.01 6.69 -15.54
N CYS A 143 5.06 6.18 -16.18
CA CYS A 143 6.42 6.26 -15.64
C CYS A 143 6.95 7.68 -15.80
N GLU A 144 7.44 8.27 -14.72
CA GLU A 144 8.01 9.62 -14.72
C GLU A 144 9.55 9.55 -14.64
N GLU A 145 10.24 10.59 -15.09
CA GLU A 145 11.72 10.64 -15.05
C GLU A 145 12.29 10.54 -13.62
N GLY A 146 11.53 10.96 -12.61
CA GLY A 146 11.89 10.87 -11.20
C GLY A 146 11.50 9.57 -10.50
N ASP A 147 10.95 8.58 -11.21
CA ASP A 147 10.59 7.29 -10.61
C ASP A 147 11.80 6.38 -10.44
N SER A 148 11.90 5.75 -9.28
CA SER A 148 12.84 4.65 -9.07
C SER A 148 12.51 3.47 -9.97
N GLU A 149 13.51 2.64 -10.26
CA GLU A 149 13.30 1.40 -11.05
C GLU A 149 12.25 0.48 -10.42
N LEU A 150 12.12 0.49 -9.09
CA LEU A 150 11.07 -0.24 -8.40
C LEU A 150 9.68 0.37 -8.65
N CYS A 151 9.54 1.71 -8.60
CA CYS A 151 8.29 2.38 -8.94
C CYS A 151 7.84 2.05 -10.37
N LYS A 152 8.76 2.13 -11.34
CA LYS A 152 8.48 1.80 -12.75
C LYS A 152 8.04 0.34 -12.90
N SER A 153 8.73 -0.59 -12.23
CA SER A 153 8.38 -2.01 -12.23
C SER A 153 6.99 -2.26 -11.63
N ILE A 154 6.66 -1.63 -10.51
CA ILE A 154 5.33 -1.74 -9.88
C ILE A 154 4.25 -1.16 -10.79
N LYS A 155 4.45 0.05 -11.32
CA LYS A 155 3.51 0.71 -12.25
C LYS A 155 3.25 -0.17 -13.48
N THR A 156 4.31 -0.65 -14.12
CA THR A 156 4.22 -1.52 -15.30
C THR A 156 3.47 -2.82 -15.00
N GLY A 157 3.82 -3.51 -13.91
CA GLY A 157 3.16 -4.76 -13.54
C GLY A 157 1.67 -4.59 -13.20
N ILE A 158 1.29 -3.44 -12.64
CA ILE A 158 -0.11 -3.08 -12.42
C ILE A 158 -0.84 -2.82 -13.76
N VAL A 159 -0.24 -2.02 -14.65
CA VAL A 159 -0.80 -1.69 -15.97
C VAL A 159 -1.01 -2.96 -16.79
N GLU A 160 0.00 -3.83 -16.86
CA GLU A 160 -0.09 -5.10 -17.58
C GLU A 160 -1.20 -6.00 -17.01
N TYR A 161 -1.31 -6.08 -15.68
CA TYR A 161 -2.38 -6.84 -15.03
C TYR A 161 -3.77 -6.28 -15.40
N LEU A 162 -3.94 -4.96 -15.31
CA LEU A 162 -5.20 -4.30 -15.60
C LEU A 162 -5.59 -4.49 -17.06
N ASN A 163 -4.69 -4.18 -18.00
CA ASN A 163 -4.93 -4.35 -19.42
C ASN A 163 -5.32 -5.80 -19.72
N ARG A 164 -4.52 -6.79 -19.27
CA ARG A 164 -4.86 -8.20 -19.48
C ARG A 164 -6.24 -8.58 -18.90
N LYS A 165 -6.62 -8.04 -17.75
CA LYS A 165 -7.90 -8.33 -17.12
C LYS A 165 -9.10 -7.75 -17.88
N TYR A 166 -8.93 -6.59 -18.50
CA TYR A 166 -10.00 -5.87 -19.20
C TYR A 166 -9.94 -5.99 -20.73
N SER A 167 -8.92 -6.65 -21.28
CA SER A 167 -8.80 -6.95 -22.72
C SER A 167 -9.52 -8.22 -23.17
N ASP A 168 -10.22 -8.93 -22.28
CA ASP A 168 -10.98 -10.12 -22.67
C ASP A 168 -12.17 -9.74 -23.57
N PRO A 169 -12.42 -10.44 -24.69
CA PRO A 169 -13.46 -10.06 -25.67
C PRO A 169 -14.86 -9.99 -25.07
N ALA A 170 -15.22 -10.90 -24.17
CA ALA A 170 -16.53 -10.88 -23.52
C ALA A 170 -16.67 -9.68 -22.56
N THR A 171 -15.54 -9.21 -22.01
CA THR A 171 -15.48 -8.02 -21.16
C THR A 171 -15.49 -6.75 -22.01
N THR A 172 -14.87 -6.77 -23.18
CA THR A 172 -14.81 -5.65 -24.12
C THR A 172 -16.18 -5.39 -24.75
N ASP A 173 -16.88 -6.43 -25.21
CA ASP A 173 -18.24 -6.30 -25.75
C ASP A 173 -19.21 -5.70 -24.72
N LEU A 174 -19.12 -6.11 -23.46
CA LEU A 174 -19.93 -5.55 -22.37
C LEU A 174 -19.59 -4.07 -22.06
N LEU A 175 -18.35 -3.64 -22.31
CA LEU A 175 -17.90 -2.26 -22.10
C LEU A 175 -18.23 -1.32 -23.28
N GLU A 176 -18.56 -1.87 -24.44
CA GLU A 176 -18.91 -1.13 -25.66
C GLU A 176 -20.43 -1.10 -25.96
N MET A 177 -21.25 -1.78 -25.13
CA MET A 177 -22.72 -1.65 -25.10
C MET A 177 -23.17 -0.40 -24.34
#